data_AF-A0A915B976-F1
#
_entry.id   AF-A0A915B976-F1
#
_cell.length_a   1.000
_cell.length_b   1.000
_cell.length_c   1.000
_cell.angle_alpha   90.00
_cell.angle_beta   90.00
_cell.angle_gamma   90.00
#
_symmetry.space_group_name_H-M   'P 1'
#
loop_
_entity.id
_entity.type
_entity.pdbx_description
1 polymer ?
#
loop_
_entity_poly.entity_id
_entity_poly.type
_entity_poly.pdbx_seq_one_letter_code
_entity_poly.pdbx_strand_id
1 'polypeptide(L)'
;MQMCMRHAVLFFLLLGIASCKFTKHFNAFIKEHYGKEVQLNLERLDIDKILFGRLGSFGGAFHSGSILKKRPVIFVHGVMQTSSAFLPHRAYFKSRGYRNSEMYATTYGDGGIKSPLDVNITCSYIQQVRRMIEAVVHYTCRKVDVISWSMGAPVSRKAILGGTCPDTNETLGKPLTDYVDTFITTGGANYGTERCALDVELCNEISSVYCNSALIRELNSQKHRYEGRSSFALYSPNDWIIGRRCCGHECGTLANANASVAIAFVSHMGIAINTLQAQYDLLDHQSSGAKLNASSCAINTV
;
A
#
# COMPACT_ATOMS: atom_id res chain seq x y z
N MET A 1 -17.51 -35.66 52.62
CA MET A 1 -16.20 -35.50 51.96
C MET A 1 -16.44 -34.79 50.63
N GLN A 2 -16.18 -33.49 50.61
CA GLN A 2 -16.67 -32.53 49.62
C GLN A 2 -15.63 -32.43 48.50
N MET A 3 -15.93 -32.99 47.34
CA MET A 3 -15.03 -32.92 46.17
C MET A 3 -15.13 -31.53 45.53
N CYS A 4 -14.03 -30.79 45.63
CA CYS A 4 -13.84 -29.48 45.02
C CYS A 4 -13.75 -29.64 43.49
N MET A 5 -14.85 -29.42 42.78
CA MET A 5 -14.88 -29.37 41.32
C MET A 5 -14.26 -28.02 40.89
N ARG A 6 -12.99 -28.04 40.51
CA ARG A 6 -12.26 -26.88 39.98
C ARG A 6 -12.98 -26.38 38.73
N HIS A 7 -13.45 -25.14 38.79
CA HIS A 7 -14.09 -24.44 37.69
C HIS A 7 -13.04 -24.17 36.59
N ALA A 8 -13.14 -24.90 35.47
CA ALA A 8 -12.46 -24.51 34.25
C ALA A 8 -13.24 -23.36 33.61
N VAL A 9 -12.81 -22.12 33.86
CA VAL A 9 -13.32 -20.94 33.17
C VAL A 9 -12.78 -20.97 31.75
N LEU A 10 -13.60 -21.38 30.78
CA LEU A 10 -13.30 -21.23 29.36
C LEU A 10 -13.33 -19.74 29.00
N PHE A 11 -12.16 -19.12 28.86
CA PHE A 11 -12.03 -17.80 28.25
C PHE A 11 -12.27 -17.95 26.74
N PHE A 12 -13.51 -17.73 26.29
CA PHE A 12 -13.80 -17.53 24.87
C PHE A 12 -13.15 -16.21 24.43
N LEU A 13 -11.91 -16.28 23.93
CA LEU A 13 -11.33 -15.21 23.13
C LEU A 13 -12.19 -15.06 21.88
N LEU A 14 -13.08 -14.07 21.90
CA LEU A 14 -13.69 -13.49 20.70
C LEU A 14 -12.56 -12.85 19.88
N LEU A 15 -11.79 -13.68 19.17
CA LEU A 15 -10.97 -13.24 18.06
C LEU A 15 -11.95 -12.74 16.99
N GLY A 16 -12.27 -11.44 17.06
CA GLY A 16 -13.02 -10.76 16.01
C GLY A 16 -12.34 -11.05 14.69
N ILE A 17 -13.02 -11.83 13.84
CA ILE A 17 -12.49 -12.24 12.55
C ILE A 17 -12.24 -10.94 11.75
N ALA A 18 -10.97 -10.59 11.56
CA ALA A 18 -10.59 -9.48 10.73
C ALA A 18 -11.05 -9.80 9.30
N SER A 19 -12.13 -9.15 8.86
CA SER A 19 -12.64 -9.30 7.51
C SER A 19 -11.70 -8.59 6.53
N CYS A 20 -11.22 -9.32 5.53
CA CYS A 20 -10.49 -8.79 4.37
C CYS A 20 -11.47 -8.55 3.21
N LYS A 21 -12.50 -7.74 3.51
CA LYS A 21 -13.41 -7.18 2.51
C LYS A 21 -13.56 -5.69 2.74
N PHE A 22 -13.85 -4.95 1.68
CA PHE A 22 -14.38 -3.59 1.82
C PHE A 22 -15.72 -3.64 2.57
N THR A 23 -16.03 -2.56 3.29
CA THR A 23 -17.38 -2.41 3.83
C THR A 23 -18.39 -2.28 2.70
N LYS A 24 -19.64 -2.69 2.95
CA LYS A 24 -20.74 -2.55 1.99
C LYS A 24 -20.87 -1.11 1.48
N HIS A 25 -20.67 -0.13 2.36
CA HIS A 25 -20.78 1.29 2.00
C HIS A 25 -19.68 1.75 1.04
N PHE A 26 -18.42 1.36 1.27
CA PHE A 26 -17.34 1.75 0.38
C PHE A 26 -17.42 1.01 -0.97
N ASN A 27 -17.81 -0.27 -0.96
CA ASN A 27 -18.13 -1.00 -2.18
C ASN A 27 -19.25 -0.34 -3.00
N ALA A 28 -20.33 0.08 -2.34
CA ALA A 28 -21.43 0.76 -3.01
C ALA A 28 -20.95 2.06 -3.66
N PHE A 29 -20.17 2.86 -2.94
CA PHE A 29 -19.55 4.07 -3.46
C PHE A 29 -18.67 3.80 -4.70
N ILE A 30 -17.76 2.82 -4.64
CA ILE A 30 -16.90 2.51 -5.80
C ILE A 30 -17.76 2.07 -6.99
N LYS A 31 -18.74 1.19 -6.77
CA LYS A 31 -19.62 0.71 -7.84
C LYS A 31 -20.42 1.85 -8.47
N GLU A 32 -20.94 2.75 -7.66
CA GLU A 32 -21.75 3.89 -8.09
C GLU A 32 -20.94 4.89 -8.92
N HIS A 33 -19.72 5.21 -8.50
CA HIS A 33 -18.95 6.29 -9.12
C HIS A 33 -17.88 5.85 -10.11
N TYR A 34 -17.40 4.60 -10.03
CA TYR A 34 -16.35 4.05 -10.91
C TYR A 34 -16.82 2.83 -11.70
N GLY A 35 -18.04 2.36 -11.46
CA GLY A 35 -18.59 1.19 -12.12
C GLY A 35 -18.18 -0.14 -11.49
N LYS A 36 -18.86 -1.20 -11.94
CA LYS A 36 -18.74 -2.56 -11.38
C LYS A 36 -17.35 -3.17 -11.61
N GLU A 37 -16.72 -2.90 -12.75
CA GLU A 37 -15.41 -3.46 -13.07
C GLU A 37 -14.33 -2.95 -12.12
N VAL A 38 -14.26 -1.64 -11.90
CA VAL A 38 -13.34 -1.03 -10.92
C VAL A 38 -13.63 -1.57 -9.53
N GLN A 39 -14.91 -1.69 -9.16
CA GLN A 39 -15.30 -2.24 -7.87
C GLN A 39 -14.79 -3.67 -7.66
N LEU A 40 -14.95 -4.57 -8.64
CA LEU A 40 -14.45 -5.94 -8.56
C LEU A 40 -12.92 -5.99 -8.50
N ASN A 41 -12.26 -5.20 -9.33
CA ASN A 41 -10.80 -5.10 -9.35
C ASN A 41 -10.23 -4.55 -8.04
N LEU A 42 -10.93 -3.65 -7.34
CA LEU A 42 -10.46 -3.15 -6.06
C LEU A 42 -10.84 -4.06 -4.87
N GLU A 43 -12.04 -4.67 -4.87
CA GLU A 43 -12.50 -5.50 -3.74
C GLU A 43 -11.80 -6.86 -3.66
N ARG A 44 -11.46 -7.44 -4.82
CA ARG A 44 -10.72 -8.71 -4.94
C ARG A 44 -11.34 -9.90 -4.21
N LEU A 45 -12.66 -10.05 -4.33
CA LEU A 45 -13.37 -11.23 -3.82
C LEU A 45 -12.99 -12.53 -4.55
N ASP A 46 -12.42 -12.43 -5.75
CA ASP A 46 -11.85 -13.56 -6.49
C ASP A 46 -10.71 -14.23 -5.72
N ILE A 47 -9.76 -13.43 -5.21
CA ILE A 47 -8.66 -13.94 -4.35
C ILE A 47 -9.20 -14.45 -3.02
N ASP A 48 -10.15 -13.72 -2.44
CA ASP A 48 -10.74 -14.10 -1.15
C ASP A 48 -11.36 -15.50 -1.19
N LYS A 49 -12.02 -15.86 -2.30
CA LYS A 49 -12.62 -17.18 -2.50
C LYS A 49 -11.57 -18.29 -2.65
N ILE A 50 -10.48 -18.02 -3.36
CA ILE A 50 -9.41 -19.01 -3.61
C ILE A 50 -8.68 -19.35 -2.30
N LEU A 51 -8.58 -18.40 -1.37
CA LEU A 51 -7.71 -18.50 -0.20
C LEU A 51 -8.48 -18.38 1.14
N PHE A 52 -9.66 -19.00 1.22
CA PHE A 52 -10.48 -19.18 2.44
C PHE A 52 -10.91 -17.90 3.18
N GLY A 53 -11.22 -16.82 2.46
CA GLY A 53 -11.98 -15.70 2.99
C GLY A 53 -11.17 -14.64 3.75
N ARG A 54 -9.84 -14.58 3.54
CA ARG A 54 -8.93 -13.73 4.34
C ARG A 54 -8.00 -12.82 3.54
N LEU A 55 -8.10 -12.68 2.22
CA LEU A 55 -6.98 -12.11 1.44
C LEU A 55 -7.37 -11.10 0.33
N GLY A 56 -8.63 -10.66 0.26
CA GLY A 56 -9.06 -9.68 -0.76
C GLY A 56 -8.52 -8.28 -0.51
N SER A 57 -9.32 -7.44 0.14
CA SER A 57 -9.05 -6.01 0.34
C SER A 57 -9.72 -5.54 1.62
N PHE A 58 -9.35 -4.42 2.22
CA PHE A 58 -10.09 -3.90 3.39
C PHE A 58 -10.21 -2.39 3.38
N GLY A 59 -11.23 -1.90 4.08
CA GLY A 59 -11.44 -0.46 4.30
C GLY A 59 -12.88 -0.02 4.10
N GLY A 60 -13.14 1.24 4.45
CA GLY A 60 -14.45 1.87 4.31
C GLY A 60 -15.21 2.03 5.62
N ALA A 61 -16.19 2.93 5.61
CA ALA A 61 -17.10 3.14 6.73
C ALA A 61 -18.18 2.05 6.78
N PHE A 62 -18.68 1.71 7.97
CA PHE A 62 -19.81 0.77 8.08
C PHE A 62 -21.15 1.40 7.72
N HIS A 63 -21.27 2.71 7.90
CA HIS A 63 -22.48 3.48 7.61
C HIS A 63 -22.10 4.91 7.20
N SER A 64 -23.06 5.60 6.58
CA SER A 64 -22.94 7.02 6.23
C SER A 64 -22.74 7.90 7.47
N GLY A 65 -22.16 9.09 7.28
CA GLY A 65 -21.91 10.04 8.37
C GLY A 65 -20.78 9.64 9.34
N SER A 66 -19.99 8.61 9.04
CA SER A 66 -18.83 8.25 9.85
C SER A 66 -17.81 9.39 9.88
N ILE A 67 -17.56 9.93 11.08
CA ILE A 67 -16.61 11.03 11.27
C ILE A 67 -15.18 10.48 11.24
N LEU A 68 -14.37 10.99 10.30
CA LEU A 68 -12.94 10.74 10.26
C LEU A 68 -12.22 11.60 11.29
N LYS A 69 -11.48 10.95 12.19
CA LYS A 69 -10.61 11.53 13.21
C LYS A 69 -9.15 11.60 12.77
N LYS A 70 -8.73 10.72 11.85
CA LYS A 70 -7.37 10.59 11.32
C LYS A 70 -7.38 10.66 9.80
N ARG A 71 -6.24 11.01 9.22
CA ARG A 71 -6.02 10.95 7.77
C ARG A 71 -6.12 9.49 7.31
N PRO A 72 -6.84 9.17 6.21
CA PRO A 72 -6.90 7.82 5.69
C PRO A 72 -5.52 7.31 5.28
N VAL A 73 -5.21 6.07 5.64
CA VAL A 73 -3.95 5.41 5.29
C VAL A 73 -4.25 4.28 4.30
N ILE A 74 -3.51 4.26 3.20
CA ILE A 74 -3.57 3.23 2.17
C ILE A 74 -2.32 2.37 2.26
N PHE A 75 -2.50 1.06 2.40
CA PHE A 75 -1.42 0.10 2.46
C PHE A 75 -1.25 -0.63 1.12
N VAL A 76 -0.01 -0.72 0.62
CA VAL A 76 0.31 -1.32 -0.67
C VAL A 76 1.38 -2.41 -0.50
N HIS A 77 1.01 -3.66 -0.81
CA HIS A 77 1.82 -4.84 -0.50
C HIS A 77 2.95 -5.06 -1.48
N GLY A 78 3.85 -6.00 -1.15
CA GLY A 78 4.95 -6.42 -2.01
C GLY A 78 4.57 -7.49 -3.03
N VAL A 79 5.57 -7.96 -3.78
CA VAL A 79 5.43 -9.13 -4.66
C VAL A 79 5.03 -10.37 -3.87
N MET A 80 4.24 -11.27 -4.47
CA MET A 80 3.69 -12.48 -3.84
C MET A 80 2.85 -12.29 -2.58
N GLN A 81 2.36 -11.09 -2.34
CA GLN A 81 1.60 -10.79 -1.13
C GLN A 81 0.20 -10.30 -1.49
N THR A 82 -0.64 -10.20 -0.47
CA THR A 82 -1.97 -9.60 -0.58
C THR A 82 -2.09 -8.47 0.42
N SER A 83 -3.23 -7.76 0.38
CA SER A 83 -3.58 -6.76 1.40
C SER A 83 -3.49 -7.29 2.83
N SER A 84 -3.60 -8.61 3.03
CA SER A 84 -3.49 -9.26 4.33
C SER A 84 -2.13 -9.10 5.01
N ALA A 85 -1.05 -8.81 4.26
CA ALA A 85 0.26 -8.49 4.81
C ALA A 85 0.20 -7.29 5.79
N PHE A 86 -0.83 -6.45 5.65
CA PHE A 86 -1.08 -5.31 6.52
C PHE A 86 -2.12 -5.56 7.61
N LEU A 87 -2.55 -6.80 7.86
CA LEU A 87 -3.39 -7.10 9.04
C LEU A 87 -2.71 -6.72 10.37
N PRO A 88 -1.39 -6.94 10.57
CA PRO A 88 -0.70 -6.43 11.74
C PRO A 88 -0.73 -4.89 11.83
N HIS A 89 -0.53 -4.20 10.70
CA HIS A 89 -0.62 -2.73 10.63
C HIS A 89 -2.03 -2.26 11.00
N ARG A 90 -3.06 -2.88 10.42
CA ARG A 90 -4.47 -2.57 10.73
C ARG A 90 -4.77 -2.77 12.21
N ALA A 91 -4.34 -3.88 12.81
CA ALA A 91 -4.54 -4.13 14.23
C ALA A 91 -3.83 -3.07 15.10
N TYR A 92 -2.58 -2.75 14.74
CA TYR A 92 -1.74 -1.77 15.42
C TYR A 92 -2.29 -0.33 15.34
N PHE A 93 -2.81 0.07 14.18
CA PHE A 93 -3.40 1.38 13.98
C PHE A 93 -4.75 1.48 14.71
N LYS A 94 -5.55 0.40 14.70
CA LYS A 94 -6.82 0.34 15.47
C LYS A 94 -6.59 0.48 16.98
N SER A 95 -5.55 -0.14 17.53
CA SER A 95 -5.21 0.02 18.95
C SER A 95 -4.79 1.45 19.30
N ARG A 96 -4.49 2.30 18.30
CA ARG A 96 -4.16 3.73 18.42
C ARG A 96 -5.27 4.65 17.89
N GLY A 97 -6.50 4.14 17.84
CA GLY A 97 -7.68 4.95 17.58
C GLY A 97 -8.08 5.14 16.11
N TYR A 98 -7.36 4.52 15.16
CA TYR A 98 -7.84 4.46 13.77
C TYR A 98 -9.11 3.61 13.65
N ARG A 99 -9.98 4.02 12.74
CA ARG A 99 -11.23 3.35 12.39
C ARG A 99 -11.10 2.66 11.04
N ASN A 100 -11.99 1.71 10.76
CA ASN A 100 -12.02 1.04 9.44
C ASN A 100 -12.21 2.02 8.27
N SER A 101 -12.87 3.16 8.51
CA SER A 101 -13.04 4.25 7.54
C SER A 101 -11.76 5.07 7.28
N GLU A 102 -10.65 4.71 7.90
CA GLU A 102 -9.38 5.45 7.84
C GLU A 102 -8.21 4.53 7.46
N MET A 103 -8.47 3.26 7.15
CA MET A 103 -7.44 2.28 6.79
C MET A 103 -7.92 1.47 5.60
N TYR A 104 -7.10 1.43 4.56
CA TYR A 104 -7.49 0.91 3.27
C TYR A 104 -6.36 0.07 2.68
N ALA A 105 -6.69 -1.01 2.01
CA ALA A 105 -5.73 -1.80 1.23
C ALA A 105 -6.48 -2.55 0.14
N THR A 106 -5.85 -2.71 -1.01
CA THR A 106 -6.30 -3.60 -2.09
C THR A 106 -5.19 -4.58 -2.44
N THR A 107 -5.56 -5.74 -2.96
CA THR A 107 -4.58 -6.69 -3.53
C THR A 107 -4.42 -6.43 -5.01
N TYR A 108 -3.25 -5.98 -5.45
CA TYR A 108 -2.96 -5.87 -6.87
C TYR A 108 -2.42 -7.19 -7.45
N GLY A 109 -2.58 -7.37 -8.76
CA GLY A 109 -2.12 -8.56 -9.46
C GLY A 109 -2.87 -9.83 -9.07
N ASP A 110 -2.20 -10.96 -8.98
CA ASP A 110 -2.85 -12.25 -8.69
C ASP A 110 -2.85 -12.62 -7.20
N GLY A 111 -2.28 -11.76 -6.34
CA GLY A 111 -2.15 -12.02 -4.91
C GLY A 111 -1.14 -13.10 -4.54
N GLY A 112 -0.15 -13.34 -5.39
CA GLY A 112 0.94 -14.28 -5.15
C GLY A 112 0.69 -15.69 -5.63
N ILE A 113 -0.12 -15.84 -6.68
CA ILE A 113 -0.28 -17.12 -7.39
C ILE A 113 0.96 -17.40 -8.24
N LYS A 114 1.49 -16.40 -8.93
CA LYS A 114 2.74 -16.50 -9.68
C LYS A 114 3.97 -16.48 -8.77
N SER A 115 5.02 -17.16 -9.24
CA SER A 115 6.39 -17.04 -8.71
C SER A 115 6.87 -15.59 -8.81
N PRO A 116 7.72 -15.07 -7.90
CA PRO A 116 8.26 -13.72 -8.02
C PRO A 116 8.97 -13.50 -9.34
N LEU A 117 9.66 -14.52 -9.84
CA LEU A 117 10.48 -14.43 -11.07
C LEU A 117 9.61 -14.19 -12.31
N ASP A 118 8.33 -14.55 -12.27
CA ASP A 118 7.36 -14.42 -13.36
C ASP A 118 6.47 -13.17 -13.21
N VAL A 119 6.82 -12.27 -12.28
CA VAL A 119 6.05 -11.05 -11.98
C VAL A 119 6.86 -9.83 -12.32
N ASN A 120 6.33 -8.98 -13.18
CA ASN A 120 6.82 -7.64 -13.45
C ASN A 120 5.86 -6.57 -12.88
N ILE A 121 6.22 -5.28 -12.98
CA ILE A 121 5.36 -4.18 -12.53
C ILE A 121 4.52 -3.73 -13.73
N THR A 122 3.37 -4.35 -13.95
CA THR A 122 2.53 -4.02 -15.10
C THR A 122 1.77 -2.70 -14.93
N CYS A 123 1.35 -2.11 -16.04
CA CYS A 123 0.43 -0.97 -16.04
C CYS A 123 -0.85 -1.26 -15.25
N SER A 124 -1.39 -2.48 -15.34
CA SER A 124 -2.60 -2.86 -14.61
C SER A 124 -2.42 -2.80 -13.08
N TYR A 125 -1.24 -3.14 -12.55
CA TYR A 125 -0.97 -3.04 -11.12
C TYR A 125 -0.90 -1.57 -10.68
N ILE A 126 -0.23 -0.75 -11.50
CA ILE A 126 -0.11 0.70 -11.28
C ILE A 126 -1.50 1.36 -11.32
N GLN A 127 -2.29 1.09 -12.35
CA GLN A 127 -3.66 1.61 -12.50
C GLN A 127 -4.55 1.20 -11.33
N GLN A 128 -4.44 -0.04 -10.85
CA GLN A 128 -5.24 -0.53 -9.74
C GLN A 128 -4.90 0.20 -8.43
N VAL A 129 -3.61 0.36 -8.11
CA VAL A 129 -3.18 1.14 -6.93
C VAL A 129 -3.56 2.61 -7.08
N ARG A 130 -3.41 3.18 -8.26
CA ARG A 130 -3.85 4.55 -8.57
C ARG A 130 -5.34 4.75 -8.31
N ARG A 131 -6.19 3.88 -8.87
CA ARG A 131 -7.65 3.92 -8.65
C ARG A 131 -8.00 3.76 -7.18
N MET A 132 -7.25 2.98 -6.42
CA MET A 132 -7.43 2.87 -4.97
C MET A 132 -7.17 4.20 -4.26
N ILE A 133 -6.08 4.90 -4.61
CA ILE A 133 -5.76 6.23 -4.06
C ILE A 133 -6.89 7.22 -4.38
N GLU A 134 -7.27 7.33 -5.65
CA GLU A 134 -8.35 8.22 -6.10
C GLU A 134 -9.69 7.89 -5.43
N ALA A 135 -10.06 6.61 -5.33
CA ALA A 135 -11.30 6.18 -4.68
C ALA A 135 -11.34 6.56 -3.20
N VAL A 136 -10.24 6.40 -2.45
CA VAL A 136 -10.19 6.79 -1.04
C VAL A 136 -10.22 8.30 -0.88
N VAL A 137 -9.48 9.05 -1.71
CA VAL A 137 -9.50 10.53 -1.71
C VAL A 137 -10.92 11.04 -1.94
N HIS A 138 -11.61 10.56 -2.99
CA HIS A 138 -12.97 11.01 -3.29
C HIS A 138 -13.98 10.55 -2.23
N TYR A 139 -13.85 9.34 -1.71
CA TYR A 139 -14.75 8.79 -0.69
C TYR A 139 -14.67 9.56 0.64
N THR A 140 -13.46 9.96 1.02
CA THR A 140 -13.19 10.59 2.33
C THR A 140 -13.14 12.11 2.25
N CYS A 141 -12.92 12.66 1.05
CA CYS A 141 -12.62 14.05 0.79
C CYS A 141 -11.44 14.57 1.65
N ARG A 142 -10.39 13.76 1.72
CA ARG A 142 -9.17 14.02 2.50
C ARG A 142 -7.94 13.67 1.67
N LYS A 143 -6.82 14.33 1.97
CA LYS A 143 -5.51 13.78 1.60
C LYS A 143 -5.31 12.43 2.29
N VAL A 144 -4.51 11.58 1.67
CA VAL A 144 -4.21 10.23 2.18
C VAL A 144 -2.73 10.11 2.55
N ASP A 145 -2.46 9.18 3.44
CA ASP A 145 -1.14 8.61 3.65
C ASP A 145 -1.03 7.30 2.88
N VAL A 146 0.18 6.99 2.39
CA VAL A 146 0.46 5.74 1.70
C VAL A 146 1.64 5.05 2.37
N ILE A 147 1.43 3.82 2.82
CA ILE A 147 2.49 2.95 3.34
C ILE A 147 2.66 1.79 2.37
N SER A 148 3.83 1.73 1.75
CA SER A 148 4.19 0.70 0.78
C SER A 148 5.27 -0.22 1.34
N TRP A 149 5.28 -1.46 0.87
CA TRP A 149 6.30 -2.44 1.23
C TRP A 149 6.87 -3.13 -0.02
N SER A 150 8.20 -3.32 -0.08
CA SER A 150 8.86 -4.09 -1.14
C SER A 150 8.55 -3.54 -2.54
N MET A 151 8.15 -4.40 -3.49
CA MET A 151 7.71 -4.02 -4.84
C MET A 151 6.51 -3.06 -4.86
N GLY A 152 5.72 -3.00 -3.78
CA GLY A 152 4.63 -2.02 -3.64
C GLY A 152 5.12 -0.58 -3.69
N ALA A 153 6.39 -0.33 -3.38
CA ALA A 153 7.00 0.99 -3.43
C ALA A 153 7.07 1.55 -4.86
N PRO A 154 7.79 0.94 -5.83
CA PRO A 154 7.78 1.43 -7.21
C PRO A 154 6.38 1.44 -7.84
N VAL A 155 5.51 0.48 -7.52
CA VAL A 155 4.09 0.48 -7.96
C VAL A 155 3.37 1.75 -7.48
N SER A 156 3.43 2.04 -6.18
CA SER A 156 2.77 3.21 -5.58
C SER A 156 3.37 4.52 -6.08
N ARG A 157 4.70 4.58 -6.19
CA ARG A 157 5.42 5.73 -6.73
C ARG A 157 4.96 6.03 -8.15
N LYS A 158 4.86 5.03 -9.03
CA LYS A 158 4.38 5.27 -10.40
C LYS A 158 2.91 5.67 -10.45
N ALA A 159 2.07 5.07 -9.60
CA ALA A 159 0.65 5.44 -9.47
C ALA A 159 0.49 6.92 -9.07
N ILE A 160 1.34 7.41 -8.16
CA ILE A 160 1.35 8.81 -7.71
C ILE A 160 1.95 9.74 -8.76
N LEU A 161 3.05 9.36 -9.42
CA LEU A 161 3.69 10.18 -10.46
C LEU A 161 2.75 10.42 -11.65
N GLY A 162 1.97 9.42 -12.04
CA GLY A 162 1.14 9.47 -13.24
C GLY A 162 1.97 9.39 -14.51
N GLY A 163 1.58 10.17 -15.54
CA GLY A 163 2.18 10.12 -16.87
C GLY A 163 1.66 8.93 -17.69
N THR A 164 2.55 8.17 -18.30
CA THR A 164 2.24 6.96 -19.07
C THR A 164 2.88 5.72 -18.45
N CYS A 165 2.27 4.56 -18.63
CA CYS A 165 2.85 3.28 -18.22
C CYS A 165 4.06 2.91 -19.08
N PRO A 166 5.20 2.46 -18.52
CA PRO A 166 6.39 2.16 -19.31
C PRO A 166 6.24 0.96 -20.24
N ASP A 167 5.39 0.00 -19.87
CA ASP A 167 5.16 -1.26 -20.59
C ASP A 167 4.08 -1.14 -21.69
N THR A 168 3.01 -0.40 -21.45
CA THR A 168 1.86 -0.31 -22.38
C THR A 168 1.65 1.05 -23.02
N ASN A 169 2.33 2.11 -22.54
CA ASN A 169 2.08 3.51 -22.89
C ASN A 169 0.66 4.02 -22.56
N GLU A 170 -0.15 3.27 -21.81
CA GLU A 170 -1.45 3.75 -21.35
C GLU A 170 -1.30 4.97 -20.43
N THR A 171 -2.23 5.91 -20.55
CA THR A 171 -2.21 7.15 -19.76
C THR A 171 -2.70 6.89 -18.33
N LEU A 172 -1.86 7.25 -17.34
CA LEU A 172 -2.20 7.28 -15.92
C LEU A 172 -2.78 8.62 -15.49
N GLY A 173 -2.59 9.68 -16.28
CA GLY A 173 -3.08 11.02 -16.00
C GLY A 173 -2.10 11.86 -15.18
N LYS A 174 -2.60 12.94 -14.57
CA LYS A 174 -1.78 13.90 -13.82
C LYS A 174 -1.23 13.30 -12.51
N PRO A 175 -0.14 13.84 -11.95
CA PRO A 175 0.35 13.43 -10.64
C PRO A 175 -0.72 13.54 -9.54
N LEU A 176 -0.70 12.60 -8.59
CA LEU A 176 -1.53 12.63 -7.38
C LEU A 176 -0.81 13.26 -6.18
N THR A 177 0.34 13.91 -6.40
CA THR A 177 1.20 14.49 -5.35
C THR A 177 0.42 15.36 -4.37
N ASP A 178 -0.53 16.17 -4.85
CA ASP A 178 -1.31 17.06 -4.00
C ASP A 178 -2.34 16.34 -3.11
N TYR A 179 -2.70 15.11 -3.45
CA TYR A 179 -3.63 14.27 -2.70
C TYR A 179 -2.94 13.34 -1.70
N VAL A 180 -1.61 13.17 -1.80
CA VAL A 180 -0.83 12.39 -0.85
C VAL A 180 -0.11 13.32 0.11
N ASP A 181 -0.33 13.13 1.40
CA ASP A 181 0.32 13.94 2.43
C ASP A 181 1.62 13.28 2.89
N THR A 182 1.58 12.03 3.36
CA THR A 182 2.79 11.28 3.69
C THR A 182 2.89 9.98 2.90
N PHE A 183 4.03 9.77 2.25
CA PHE A 183 4.41 8.49 1.64
C PHE A 183 5.51 7.83 2.46
N ILE A 184 5.30 6.59 2.90
CA ILE A 184 6.31 5.78 3.58
C ILE A 184 6.56 4.54 2.74
N THR A 185 7.82 4.24 2.49
CA THR A 185 8.26 2.98 1.91
C THR A 185 9.06 2.19 2.92
N THR A 186 8.69 0.92 3.12
CA THR A 186 9.34 -0.01 4.04
C THR A 186 10.00 -1.10 3.21
N GLY A 187 11.31 -1.32 3.38
CA GLY A 187 12.07 -2.28 2.58
C GLY A 187 11.77 -2.19 1.07
N GLY A 188 11.58 -0.99 0.54
CA GLY A 188 11.12 -0.80 -0.84
C GLY A 188 12.22 -1.01 -1.87
N ALA A 189 11.86 -1.54 -3.04
CA ALA A 189 12.75 -1.63 -4.20
C ALA A 189 12.89 -0.26 -4.91
N ASN A 190 13.25 0.79 -4.16
CA ASN A 190 13.17 2.19 -4.63
C ASN A 190 14.20 2.51 -5.72
N TYR A 191 15.42 2.00 -5.57
CA TYR A 191 16.45 1.98 -6.61
C TYR A 191 16.56 0.61 -7.29
N GLY A 192 15.54 -0.25 -7.14
CA GLY A 192 15.54 -1.63 -7.62
C GLY A 192 16.06 -2.64 -6.61
N THR A 193 16.46 -3.82 -7.09
CA THR A 193 17.09 -4.89 -6.29
C THR A 193 18.52 -5.18 -6.75
N GLU A 194 19.41 -5.52 -5.81
CA GLU A 194 20.85 -5.66 -6.05
C GLU A 194 21.17 -6.85 -6.97
N ARG A 195 20.43 -7.94 -6.81
CA ARG A 195 20.58 -9.17 -7.59
C ARG A 195 19.39 -9.31 -8.52
N CYS A 196 19.50 -8.70 -9.69
CA CYS A 196 18.48 -8.81 -10.73
C CYS A 196 19.06 -9.43 -12.00
N ALA A 197 18.60 -10.63 -12.35
CA ALA A 197 19.01 -11.32 -13.56
C ALA A 197 18.06 -10.96 -14.71
N LEU A 198 18.56 -10.49 -15.84
CA LEU A 198 17.73 -9.92 -16.92
C LEU A 198 16.84 -10.94 -17.65
N ASP A 199 17.04 -12.23 -17.40
CA ASP A 199 16.29 -13.35 -17.96
C ASP A 199 14.98 -13.66 -17.21
N VAL A 200 14.67 -12.92 -16.12
CA VAL A 200 13.40 -13.06 -15.40
C VAL A 200 12.53 -11.81 -15.50
N GLU A 201 11.21 -11.98 -15.48
CA GLU A 201 10.24 -10.89 -15.62
C GLU A 201 10.38 -9.82 -14.54
N LEU A 202 10.71 -10.24 -13.31
CA LEU A 202 10.96 -9.34 -12.17
C LEU A 202 12.07 -8.32 -12.43
N CYS A 203 12.92 -8.58 -13.41
CA CYS A 203 14.13 -7.84 -13.69
C CYS A 203 14.23 -7.36 -15.15
N ASN A 204 13.12 -7.36 -15.89
CA ASN A 204 13.13 -6.88 -17.28
C ASN A 204 13.53 -5.38 -17.38
N GLU A 205 13.95 -4.94 -18.56
CA GLU A 205 14.47 -3.58 -18.76
C GLU A 205 13.40 -2.48 -18.87
N ILE A 206 12.11 -2.85 -18.84
CA ILE A 206 11.00 -1.93 -19.12
C ILE A 206 10.33 -1.51 -17.81
N SER A 207 9.61 -2.43 -17.16
CA SER A 207 8.77 -2.13 -16.00
C SER A 207 8.92 -3.21 -14.93
N SER A 208 9.94 -3.06 -14.09
CA SER A 208 10.38 -4.09 -13.16
C SER A 208 11.14 -3.49 -11.97
N VAL A 209 11.73 -4.33 -11.12
CA VAL A 209 12.63 -3.87 -10.04
C VAL A 209 14.12 -3.90 -10.43
N TYR A 210 14.45 -4.08 -11.72
CA TYR A 210 15.81 -3.87 -12.20
C TYR A 210 16.18 -2.38 -12.14
N CYS A 211 17.35 -2.06 -11.57
CA CYS A 211 17.73 -0.68 -11.28
C CYS A 211 17.90 0.21 -12.51
N ASN A 212 18.18 -0.36 -13.69
CA ASN A 212 18.21 0.38 -14.96
C ASN A 212 16.92 0.25 -15.79
N SER A 213 15.87 -0.40 -15.28
CA SER A 213 14.59 -0.46 -15.99
C SER A 213 14.06 0.96 -16.28
N ALA A 214 13.29 1.11 -17.37
CA ALA A 214 12.69 2.40 -17.72
C ALA A 214 11.87 2.98 -16.56
N LEU A 215 11.11 2.12 -15.86
CA LEU A 215 10.37 2.48 -14.65
C LEU A 215 11.27 3.07 -13.55
N ILE A 216 12.27 2.33 -13.08
CA ILE A 216 13.10 2.78 -11.94
C ILE A 216 13.89 4.05 -12.28
N ARG A 217 14.37 4.18 -13.52
CA ARG A 217 15.02 5.41 -14.00
C ARG A 217 14.08 6.59 -14.00
N GLU A 218 12.84 6.42 -14.49
CA GLU A 218 11.84 7.49 -14.49
C GLU A 218 11.55 7.96 -13.06
N LEU A 219 11.24 7.04 -12.14
CA LEU A 219 10.91 7.36 -10.75
C LEU A 219 12.05 8.12 -10.04
N ASN A 220 13.31 7.78 -10.32
CA ASN A 220 14.47 8.38 -9.66
C ASN A 220 15.08 9.59 -10.38
N SER A 221 14.61 9.92 -11.60
CA SER A 221 15.07 11.09 -12.36
C SER A 221 14.31 12.39 -12.03
N GLN A 222 13.29 12.31 -11.17
CA GLN A 222 12.50 13.47 -10.77
C GLN A 222 13.35 14.48 -10.00
N LYS A 223 13.28 15.76 -10.40
CA LYS A 223 14.08 16.84 -9.78
C LYS A 223 13.68 17.14 -8.33
N HIS A 224 12.44 16.83 -7.98
CA HIS A 224 11.87 17.10 -6.67
C HIS A 224 11.04 15.89 -6.21
N ARG A 225 10.78 15.83 -4.90
CA ARG A 225 9.86 14.85 -4.31
C ARG A 225 8.47 15.02 -4.92
N TYR A 226 7.85 13.90 -5.28
CA TYR A 226 6.50 13.88 -5.87
C TYR A 226 5.58 12.88 -5.17
N GLU A 227 6.11 12.03 -4.30
CA GLU A 227 5.35 10.98 -3.62
C GLU A 227 4.29 11.54 -2.66
N GLY A 228 4.40 12.81 -2.28
CA GLY A 228 3.46 13.53 -1.43
C GLY A 228 4.11 14.76 -0.82
N ARG A 229 3.41 15.42 0.11
CA ARG A 229 3.99 16.55 0.89
C ARG A 229 5.26 16.13 1.61
N SER A 230 5.24 14.95 2.23
CA SER A 230 6.38 14.34 2.90
C SER A 230 6.60 12.91 2.41
N SER A 231 7.85 12.47 2.32
CA SER A 231 8.16 11.06 2.06
C SER A 231 9.33 10.53 2.88
N PHE A 232 9.24 9.26 3.27
CA PHE A 232 10.22 8.60 4.11
C PHE A 232 10.51 7.19 3.61
N ALA A 233 11.76 6.76 3.73
CA ALA A 233 12.14 5.36 3.52
C ALA A 233 12.64 4.74 4.83
N LEU A 234 12.09 3.58 5.19
CA LEU A 234 12.64 2.71 6.22
C LEU A 234 13.23 1.50 5.50
N TYR A 235 14.54 1.31 5.58
CA TYR A 235 15.23 0.20 4.90
C TYR A 235 16.20 -0.50 5.85
N SER A 236 16.62 -1.70 5.49
CA SER A 236 17.58 -2.46 6.28
C SER A 236 18.79 -2.84 5.44
N PRO A 237 20.02 -2.57 5.89
CA PRO A 237 21.23 -3.11 5.28
C PRO A 237 21.31 -4.64 5.32
N ASN A 238 20.50 -5.30 6.16
CA ASN A 238 20.40 -6.75 6.28
C ASN A 238 19.23 -7.35 5.46
N ASP A 239 18.56 -6.54 4.65
CA ASP A 239 17.54 -6.99 3.71
C ASP A 239 18.20 -7.68 2.51
N TRP A 240 18.26 -9.01 2.53
CA TRP A 240 18.86 -9.78 1.42
C TRP A 240 17.92 -9.98 0.22
N ILE A 241 16.63 -9.62 0.35
CA ILE A 241 15.66 -9.73 -0.75
C ILE A 241 15.85 -8.55 -1.70
N ILE A 242 15.92 -7.34 -1.15
CA ILE A 242 16.21 -6.13 -1.94
C ILE A 242 17.71 -5.98 -2.18
N GLY A 243 18.52 -6.37 -1.20
CA GLY A 243 19.96 -6.18 -1.22
C GLY A 243 20.40 -4.78 -0.81
N ARG A 244 21.71 -4.52 -0.90
CA ARG A 244 22.33 -3.31 -0.34
C ARG A 244 22.60 -2.25 -1.39
N ARG A 245 23.26 -2.59 -2.49
CA ARG A 245 23.69 -1.64 -3.54
C ARG A 245 22.96 -1.88 -4.85
N CYS A 246 22.31 -0.84 -5.37
CA CYS A 246 21.59 -0.88 -6.63
C CYS A 246 22.03 0.29 -7.50
N CYS A 247 22.74 0.00 -8.59
CA CYS A 247 23.20 1.01 -9.55
C CYS A 247 23.91 2.21 -8.88
N GLY A 248 24.79 1.95 -7.89
CA GLY A 248 25.54 2.98 -7.16
C GLY A 248 24.83 3.57 -5.93
N HIS A 249 23.54 3.31 -5.74
CA HIS A 249 22.73 3.79 -4.61
C HIS A 249 22.48 2.69 -3.59
N GLU A 250 22.06 3.08 -2.38
CA GLU A 250 21.50 2.11 -1.43
C GLU A 250 20.07 1.76 -1.87
N CYS A 251 19.81 0.47 -2.13
CA CYS A 251 18.61 0.01 -2.83
C CYS A 251 17.29 0.52 -2.22
N GLY A 252 17.24 0.52 -0.88
CA GLY A 252 16.05 0.90 -0.12
C GLY A 252 15.86 2.40 0.11
N THR A 253 16.87 3.24 -0.19
CA THR A 253 16.75 4.70 -0.02
C THR A 253 15.79 5.31 -1.03
N LEU A 254 15.24 6.48 -0.72
CA LEU A 254 14.26 7.16 -1.59
C LEU A 254 14.79 8.53 -2.04
N ALA A 255 14.80 8.74 -3.36
CA ALA A 255 15.23 10.00 -3.97
C ALA A 255 14.38 11.18 -3.46
N ASN A 256 15.02 12.30 -3.12
CA ASN A 256 14.36 13.54 -2.65
C ASN A 256 13.49 13.41 -1.39
N ALA A 257 13.58 12.29 -0.66
CA ALA A 257 12.82 12.06 0.55
C ALA A 257 13.15 13.06 1.67
N ASN A 258 12.22 13.24 2.60
CA ASN A 258 12.49 13.97 3.83
C ASN A 258 13.57 13.25 4.66
N ALA A 259 13.50 11.92 4.73
CA ALA A 259 14.55 11.10 5.30
C ALA A 259 14.53 9.67 4.75
N SER A 260 15.71 9.05 4.68
CA SER A 260 15.86 7.60 4.56
C SER A 260 16.55 7.10 5.82
N VAL A 261 15.91 6.18 6.54
CA VAL A 261 16.36 5.69 7.84
C VAL A 261 16.73 4.22 7.72
N ALA A 262 18.00 3.92 8.01
CA ALA A 262 18.50 2.56 8.10
C ALA A 262 18.09 1.93 9.45
N ILE A 263 17.48 0.77 9.40
CA ILE A 263 17.13 -0.05 10.56
C ILE A 263 18.05 -1.26 10.55
N ALA A 264 18.92 -1.34 11.56
CA ALA A 264 19.90 -2.42 11.65
C ALA A 264 19.25 -3.76 12.05
N PHE A 265 19.83 -4.86 11.59
CA PHE A 265 19.53 -6.22 12.06
C PHE A 265 18.07 -6.69 11.88
N VAL A 266 17.36 -6.18 10.85
CA VAL A 266 16.01 -6.66 10.50
C VAL A 266 15.99 -7.23 9.08
N SER A 267 15.23 -8.32 8.89
CA SER A 267 15.02 -8.95 7.58
C SER A 267 14.03 -8.17 6.71
N HIS A 268 13.82 -8.59 5.46
CA HIS A 268 12.81 -8.00 4.56
C HIS A 268 11.37 -8.05 5.12
N MET A 269 11.02 -9.12 5.84
CA MET A 269 9.75 -9.17 6.57
C MET A 269 9.82 -8.37 7.87
N GLY A 270 10.96 -8.43 8.56
CA GLY A 270 11.19 -7.75 9.82
C GLY A 270 11.07 -6.24 9.68
N ILE A 271 11.56 -5.64 8.59
CA ILE A 271 11.42 -4.20 8.37
C ILE A 271 9.95 -3.79 8.29
N ALA A 272 9.05 -4.59 7.72
CA ALA A 272 7.63 -4.26 7.64
C ALA A 272 6.91 -4.38 9.00
N ILE A 273 7.21 -5.43 9.78
CA ILE A 273 6.46 -5.73 11.02
C ILE A 273 7.10 -5.16 12.28
N ASN A 274 8.43 -5.08 12.34
CA ASN A 274 9.14 -4.61 13.54
C ASN A 274 9.22 -3.08 13.60
N THR A 275 8.86 -2.38 12.52
CA THR A 275 8.90 -0.91 12.46
C THR A 275 7.51 -0.27 12.50
N LEU A 276 6.45 -1.00 12.87
CA LEU A 276 5.08 -0.47 12.95
C LEU A 276 4.98 0.84 13.74
N GLN A 277 5.74 0.97 14.83
CA GLN A 277 5.81 2.20 15.61
C GLN A 277 6.45 3.34 14.84
N ALA A 278 7.62 3.12 14.23
CA ALA A 278 8.28 4.14 13.41
C ALA A 278 7.40 4.56 12.21
N GLN A 279 6.78 3.62 11.52
CA GLN A 279 5.86 3.91 10.42
C GLN A 279 4.67 4.76 10.90
N TYR A 280 4.09 4.42 12.05
CA TYR A 280 3.00 5.20 12.63
C TYR A 280 3.49 6.60 13.00
N ASP A 281 4.60 6.73 13.73
CA ASP A 281 5.09 8.03 14.23
C ASP A 281 5.50 9.01 13.13
N LEU A 282 5.89 8.49 11.96
CA LEU A 282 6.19 9.31 10.77
C LEU A 282 4.95 9.92 10.13
N LEU A 283 3.75 9.44 10.44
CA LEU A 283 2.51 10.07 9.99
C LEU A 283 2.20 11.29 10.86
N ASP A 284 1.81 12.41 10.26
CA ASP A 284 1.28 13.54 11.02
C ASP A 284 -0.08 13.18 11.64
N HIS A 285 -0.08 13.00 12.95
CA HIS A 285 -1.25 12.62 13.75
C HIS A 285 -2.05 13.80 14.29
N GLN A 286 -1.51 15.01 14.21
CA GLN A 286 -2.09 16.22 14.81
C GLN A 286 -3.01 16.96 13.86
N SER A 287 -2.82 16.80 12.55
CA SER A 287 -3.81 17.25 11.58
C SER A 287 -4.88 16.17 11.39
N SER A 288 -6.12 16.46 11.80
CA SER A 288 -7.29 15.81 11.21
C SER A 288 -7.32 16.24 9.73
N GLY A 289 -6.47 15.63 8.90
CA GLY A 289 -5.90 16.25 7.70
C GLY A 289 -6.87 17.09 6.94
N ALA A 290 -6.51 18.35 6.65
CA ALA A 290 -7.42 19.34 6.11
C ALA A 290 -8.37 18.73 5.06
N LYS A 291 -9.68 18.95 5.24
CA LYS A 291 -10.65 18.57 4.20
C LYS A 291 -10.19 19.19 2.90
N LEU A 292 -10.14 18.39 1.85
CA LEU A 292 -9.92 18.92 0.52
C LEU A 292 -11.10 19.82 0.15
N ASN A 293 -10.89 20.74 -0.79
CA ASN A 293 -11.99 21.54 -1.30
C ASN A 293 -13.01 20.60 -2.00
N ALA A 294 -14.28 21.00 -2.06
CA ALA A 294 -15.33 20.14 -2.59
C ALA A 294 -15.10 19.76 -4.07
N SER A 295 -14.48 20.64 -4.86
CA SER A 295 -14.15 20.39 -6.27
C SER A 295 -13.06 19.34 -6.46
N SER A 296 -12.10 19.21 -5.54
CA SER A 296 -11.09 18.15 -5.52
C SER A 296 -11.66 16.79 -5.14
N CYS A 297 -12.86 16.76 -4.56
CA CYS A 297 -13.57 15.53 -4.19
C CYS A 297 -14.69 15.19 -5.16
N ALA A 298 -14.98 16.07 -6.11
CA ALA A 298 -15.99 15.85 -7.12
C ALA A 298 -15.45 14.81 -8.11
N ILE A 299 -16.18 13.70 -8.23
CA ILE A 299 -15.94 12.73 -9.29
C ILE A 299 -16.56 13.35 -10.53
N ASN A 300 -15.72 13.79 -11.47
CA ASN A 300 -16.19 14.18 -12.79
C ASN A 300 -16.83 12.93 -13.41
N THR A 301 -18.15 12.85 -13.37
CA THR A 301 -18.92 11.92 -14.19
C THR A 301 -18.65 12.31 -15.64
N VAL A 302 -17.82 11.53 -16.31
CA VAL A 302 -17.78 11.52 -17.78
C VAL A 302 -19.02 10.79 -18.27
#